data_AF-A0A9P6G7L6-F1
#
_entry.id   AF-A0A9P6G7L6-F1
#
_cell.length_a   1.000
_cell.length_b   1.000
_cell.length_c   1.000
_cell.angle_alpha   90.00
_cell.angle_beta   90.00
_cell.angle_gamma   90.00
#
_symmetry.space_group_name_H-M   'P 1'
#
loop_
_entity.id
_entity.type
_entity.pdbx_description
1 polymer ?
#
loop_
_entity_poly.entity_id
_entity_poly.type
_entity_poly.pdbx_seq_one_letter_code
_entity_poly.pdbx_strand_id
1 'polypeptide(L)'
;MIPYCYVDKRSYDRIGAPCRMREATLLWADALGRGPSKQTGHSLMFYESRREDDYCCTRYHYGSENQPIAPGDFSCDWDDKRWPEGTLAIHWVDEAKSGESAEGRLGYMSYANNHQKDRHFVGLPDKSTVADIAHELGHVLGMVHEHQRWDRDDHVEFRCRNLRGMREAVAEFRQTGLEYDQAWRILCTDFGAALHYTAPSRSYVKGDGLDAGMQPPLDGPGGFDMDSIMLYASKYASNAGEDKVDIPGSEFMIPERDKPSPLDAAFVSRFYPWDEAKYQEYRKQNQGAKP
;
A
#
# COMPACT_ATOMS: atom_id res chain seq x y z
N MET A 1 -6.27 -14.26 -8.72
CA MET A 1 -7.38 -13.38 -9.12
C MET A 1 -7.91 -12.65 -7.90
N ILE A 2 -8.11 -11.34 -8.02
CA ILE A 2 -8.53 -10.45 -6.94
C ILE A 2 -9.76 -9.67 -7.45
N PRO A 3 -10.99 -10.00 -6.99
CA PRO A 3 -12.13 -9.14 -7.26
C PRO A 3 -11.91 -7.79 -6.61
N TYR A 4 -12.35 -6.72 -7.26
CA TYR A 4 -12.52 -5.44 -6.59
C TYR A 4 -13.88 -4.82 -6.86
N CYS A 5 -14.36 -4.02 -5.90
CA CYS A 5 -15.57 -3.24 -6.00
C CYS A 5 -15.33 -1.85 -5.38
N TYR A 6 -16.14 -0.88 -5.78
CA TYR A 6 -16.17 0.42 -5.10
C TYR A 6 -17.16 0.34 -3.95
N VAL A 7 -16.82 0.93 -2.80
CA VAL A 7 -17.68 0.80 -1.61
C VAL A 7 -19.03 1.49 -1.76
N ASP A 8 -19.09 2.52 -2.60
CA ASP A 8 -20.29 3.26 -2.94
C ASP A 8 -20.16 3.96 -4.31
N LYS A 9 -21.24 4.63 -4.72
CA LYS A 9 -21.28 5.42 -5.96
C LYS A 9 -20.23 6.53 -5.97
N ARG A 10 -19.96 7.16 -4.83
CA ARG A 10 -19.01 8.28 -4.75
C ARG A 10 -17.59 7.81 -5.07
N SER A 11 -17.20 6.67 -4.53
CA SER A 11 -15.89 6.06 -4.78
C SER A 11 -15.75 5.66 -6.25
N TYR A 12 -16.81 5.13 -6.86
CA TYR A 12 -16.84 4.90 -8.30
C TYR A 12 -16.70 6.21 -9.09
N ASP A 13 -17.51 7.22 -8.82
CA ASP A 13 -17.50 8.48 -9.58
C ASP A 13 -16.15 9.20 -9.50
N ARG A 14 -15.47 9.13 -8.34
CA ARG A 14 -14.20 9.84 -8.12
C ARG A 14 -12.99 9.05 -8.58
N ILE A 15 -12.96 7.73 -8.38
CA ILE A 15 -11.79 6.88 -8.69
C ILE A 15 -12.00 6.05 -9.95
N GLY A 16 -13.15 5.38 -10.06
CA GLY A 16 -13.45 4.42 -11.12
C GLY A 16 -13.79 5.04 -12.46
N ALA A 17 -14.71 6.02 -12.49
CA ALA A 17 -15.12 6.68 -13.73
C ALA A 17 -13.95 7.34 -14.49
N PRO A 18 -12.95 7.95 -13.81
CA PRO A 18 -11.71 8.39 -14.46
C PRO A 18 -10.77 7.29 -14.95
N CYS A 19 -11.14 6.01 -14.82
CA CYS A 19 -10.36 4.82 -15.24
C CYS A 19 -9.02 4.60 -14.55
N ARG A 20 -8.69 5.37 -13.49
CA ARG A 20 -7.37 5.30 -12.83
C ARG A 20 -7.05 3.94 -12.23
N MET A 21 -8.03 3.29 -11.60
CA MET A 21 -7.87 1.92 -11.09
C MET A 21 -7.53 0.95 -12.21
N ARG A 22 -8.24 1.03 -13.35
CA ARG A 22 -7.97 0.20 -14.51
C ARG A 22 -6.57 0.42 -15.07
N GLU A 23 -6.14 1.67 -15.21
CA GLU A 23 -4.79 2.02 -15.66
C GLU A 23 -3.71 1.47 -14.72
N ALA A 24 -3.92 1.56 -13.40
CA ALA A 24 -2.99 1.01 -12.41
C ALA A 24 -2.88 -0.51 -12.49
N THR A 25 -4.01 -1.21 -12.69
CA THR A 25 -4.00 -2.67 -12.90
C THR A 25 -3.30 -3.07 -14.21
N LEU A 26 -3.34 -2.20 -15.23
CA LEU A 26 -2.60 -2.42 -16.48
C LEU A 26 -1.09 -2.25 -16.30
N LEU A 27 -0.62 -1.35 -15.44
CA LEU A 27 0.81 -1.24 -15.13
C LEU A 27 1.36 -2.55 -14.55
N TRP A 28 0.62 -3.16 -13.61
CA TRP A 28 0.95 -4.47 -13.06
C TRP A 28 0.89 -5.57 -14.12
N ALA A 29 -0.15 -5.59 -14.95
CA ALA A 29 -0.27 -6.56 -16.03
C ALA A 29 0.91 -6.45 -17.01
N ASP A 30 1.35 -5.24 -17.36
CA ASP A 30 2.47 -5.02 -18.26
C ASP A 30 3.79 -5.47 -17.64
N ALA A 31 4.03 -5.16 -16.36
CA ALA A 31 5.21 -5.62 -15.62
C ALA A 31 5.28 -7.16 -15.53
N LEU A 32 4.13 -7.83 -15.45
CA LEU A 32 4.01 -9.29 -15.39
C LEU A 32 4.06 -10.00 -16.76
N GLY A 33 4.24 -9.26 -17.84
CA GLY A 33 4.27 -9.84 -19.18
C GLY A 33 2.88 -10.17 -19.74
N ARG A 34 1.85 -9.41 -19.32
CA ARG A 34 0.42 -9.48 -19.65
C ARG A 34 -0.41 -10.30 -18.64
N GLY A 35 -1.56 -10.82 -19.10
CA GLY A 35 -2.54 -11.48 -18.26
C GLY A 35 -2.05 -12.85 -17.73
N PRO A 36 -2.77 -13.41 -16.74
CA PRO A 36 -2.38 -14.65 -16.09
C PRO A 36 -2.41 -15.82 -17.08
N SER A 37 -1.33 -16.58 -17.13
CA SER A 37 -1.20 -17.73 -18.01
C SER A 37 -0.06 -18.64 -17.58
N LYS A 38 -0.02 -19.85 -18.15
CA LYS A 38 1.14 -20.73 -18.01
C LYS A 38 2.43 -20.09 -18.55
N GLN A 39 2.33 -19.22 -19.56
CA GLN A 39 3.47 -18.56 -20.19
C GLN A 39 4.04 -17.44 -19.32
N THR A 40 3.17 -16.63 -18.70
CA THR A 40 3.55 -15.52 -17.82
C THR A 40 3.87 -16.00 -16.40
N GLY A 41 3.43 -17.21 -16.03
CA GLY A 41 3.85 -17.87 -14.79
C GLY A 41 3.12 -17.39 -13.53
N HIS A 42 2.16 -16.48 -13.64
CA HIS A 42 1.37 -15.95 -12.52
C HIS A 42 -0.14 -16.13 -12.73
N SER A 43 -0.89 -16.11 -11.63
CA SER A 43 -2.37 -16.13 -11.60
C SER A 43 -2.99 -14.80 -11.17
N LEU A 44 -2.19 -13.73 -11.11
CA LEU A 44 -2.69 -12.40 -10.78
C LEU A 44 -3.56 -11.82 -11.91
N MET A 45 -4.74 -11.34 -11.53
CA MET A 45 -5.65 -10.56 -12.36
C MET A 45 -6.59 -9.82 -11.42
N PHE A 46 -6.66 -8.50 -11.57
CA PHE A 46 -7.68 -7.67 -10.97
C PHE A 46 -8.89 -7.65 -11.90
N TYR A 47 -10.10 -7.65 -11.35
CA TYR A 47 -11.30 -7.51 -12.16
C TYR A 47 -12.40 -6.77 -11.42
N GLU A 48 -13.06 -5.87 -12.15
CA GLU A 48 -14.17 -5.05 -11.66
C GLU A 48 -15.50 -5.79 -11.77
N SER A 49 -16.43 -5.47 -10.86
CA SER A 49 -17.85 -5.79 -11.04
C SER A 49 -18.43 -5.21 -12.33
N ARG A 50 -19.52 -5.83 -12.82
CA ARG A 50 -20.05 -5.60 -14.17
C ARG A 50 -21.27 -4.67 -14.24
N ARG A 51 -21.70 -4.07 -13.13
CA ARG A 51 -22.91 -3.23 -13.09
C ARG A 51 -22.57 -1.91 -12.41
N GLU A 52 -23.00 -0.80 -13.01
CA GLU A 52 -22.73 0.57 -12.53
C GLU A 52 -23.24 0.84 -11.10
N ASP A 53 -24.14 -0.02 -10.60
CA ASP A 53 -24.77 0.06 -9.28
C ASP A 53 -24.33 -1.07 -8.32
N ASP A 54 -23.33 -1.88 -8.68
CA ASP A 54 -22.82 -2.98 -7.85
C ASP A 54 -21.68 -2.50 -6.94
N TYR A 55 -22.04 -1.96 -5.77
CA TYR A 55 -21.10 -1.53 -4.74
C TYR A 55 -20.79 -2.63 -3.72
N CYS A 56 -19.65 -2.54 -3.03
CA CYS A 56 -19.28 -3.50 -1.98
C CYS A 56 -20.30 -3.51 -0.84
N CYS A 57 -20.82 -2.33 -0.50
CA CYS A 57 -21.66 -2.11 0.67
C CYS A 57 -23.10 -1.89 0.24
N THR A 58 -24.04 -2.59 0.88
CA THR A 58 -25.48 -2.33 0.72
C THR A 58 -25.88 -0.99 1.33
N ARG A 59 -25.16 -0.58 2.36
CA ARG A 59 -25.22 0.73 2.97
C ARG A 59 -23.83 1.11 3.41
N TYR A 60 -23.44 2.33 3.07
CA TYR A 60 -22.17 2.91 3.51
C TYR A 60 -22.48 4.05 4.46
N HIS A 61 -22.02 3.92 5.70
CA HIS A 61 -22.19 4.94 6.73
C HIS A 61 -20.94 5.81 6.77
N TYR A 62 -21.14 7.08 6.48
CA TYR A 62 -20.15 8.11 6.72
C TYR A 62 -20.27 8.63 8.16
N GLY A 63 -19.25 9.33 8.65
CA GLY A 63 -19.31 10.09 9.90
C GLY A 63 -20.41 11.19 9.89
N SER A 64 -20.50 11.95 10.98
CA SER A 64 -21.59 12.91 11.26
C SER A 64 -21.87 13.97 10.17
N GLU A 65 -20.91 14.22 9.28
CA GLU A 65 -21.07 15.16 8.16
C GLU A 65 -21.48 14.50 6.83
N ASN A 66 -21.77 13.20 6.85
CA ASN A 66 -21.95 12.39 5.65
C ASN A 66 -20.71 12.42 4.73
N GLN A 67 -19.51 12.56 5.31
CA GLN A 67 -18.26 12.64 4.58
C GLN A 67 -17.17 11.72 5.16
N PRO A 68 -16.42 11.01 4.30
CA PRO A 68 -15.12 10.42 4.60
C PRO A 68 -14.13 11.43 5.15
N ILE A 69 -13.76 11.34 6.43
CA ILE A 69 -12.65 12.14 6.98
C ILE A 69 -11.42 11.26 7.20
N ALA A 70 -11.59 9.97 7.53
CA ALA A 70 -10.49 8.99 7.54
C ALA A 70 -11.00 7.55 7.27
N PRO A 71 -10.13 6.61 6.84
CA PRO A 71 -10.32 5.16 6.74
C PRO A 71 -11.00 4.51 7.93
N GLY A 72 -10.79 5.05 9.14
CA GLY A 72 -11.42 4.58 10.38
C GLY A 72 -12.85 5.08 10.62
N ASP A 73 -13.32 6.08 9.86
CA ASP A 73 -14.64 6.70 10.04
C ASP A 73 -15.77 6.01 9.27
N PHE A 74 -15.48 4.85 8.67
CA PHE A 74 -16.41 4.13 7.80
C PHE A 74 -17.03 2.93 8.48
N SER A 75 -18.31 2.70 8.18
CA SER A 75 -18.96 1.41 8.41
C SER A 75 -19.63 0.94 7.11
N CYS A 76 -19.27 -0.26 6.68
CA CYS A 76 -19.78 -0.92 5.49
C CYS A 76 -20.73 -2.06 5.88
N ASP A 77 -22.01 -1.93 5.54
CA ASP A 77 -22.94 -3.08 5.55
C ASP A 77 -22.63 -3.95 4.32
N TRP A 78 -21.56 -4.76 4.41
CA TRP A 78 -21.01 -5.57 3.33
C TRP A 78 -22.05 -6.51 2.69
N ASP A 79 -22.16 -6.53 1.36
CA ASP A 79 -23.07 -7.43 0.64
C ASP A 79 -22.44 -8.84 0.47
N ASP A 80 -22.44 -9.65 1.54
CA ASP A 80 -21.86 -11.01 1.53
C ASP A 80 -22.48 -11.94 0.47
N LYS A 81 -23.70 -11.64 0.02
CA LYS A 81 -24.37 -12.43 -1.03
C LYS A 81 -23.73 -12.18 -2.40
N ARG A 82 -23.11 -11.03 -2.58
CA ARG A 82 -22.50 -10.58 -3.83
C ARG A 82 -20.98 -10.63 -3.79
N TRP A 83 -20.38 -10.29 -2.66
CA TRP A 83 -18.95 -10.06 -2.51
C TRP A 83 -18.31 -11.03 -1.52
N PRO A 84 -17.38 -11.89 -1.98
CA PRO A 84 -16.55 -12.69 -1.09
C PRO A 84 -15.74 -11.80 -0.13
N GLU A 85 -15.45 -12.28 1.08
CA GLU A 85 -14.70 -11.55 2.12
C GLU A 85 -13.31 -11.06 1.65
N GLY A 86 -12.69 -11.75 0.69
CA GLY A 86 -11.39 -11.38 0.12
C GLY A 86 -11.45 -10.36 -1.02
N THR A 87 -12.60 -9.74 -1.28
CA THR A 87 -12.75 -8.70 -2.32
C THR A 87 -12.04 -7.42 -1.89
N LEU A 88 -11.27 -6.84 -2.80
CA LEU A 88 -10.62 -5.54 -2.60
C LEU A 88 -11.66 -4.42 -2.67
N ALA A 89 -11.83 -3.69 -1.56
CA ALA A 89 -12.70 -2.53 -1.49
C ALA A 89 -11.94 -1.25 -1.88
N ILE A 90 -12.49 -0.48 -2.81
CA ILE A 90 -11.93 0.82 -3.22
C ILE A 90 -12.71 1.93 -2.53
N HIS A 91 -12.02 2.70 -1.68
CA HIS A 91 -12.58 3.81 -0.92
C HIS A 91 -12.05 5.13 -1.48
N TRP A 92 -12.93 6.08 -1.73
CA TRP A 92 -12.53 7.46 -1.93
C TRP A 92 -12.46 8.19 -0.58
N VAL A 93 -11.37 8.93 -0.35
CA VAL A 93 -11.16 9.75 0.85
C VAL A 93 -11.10 11.24 0.49
N ASP A 94 -11.70 12.10 1.31
CA ASP A 94 -11.66 13.54 1.10
C ASP A 94 -10.32 14.09 1.62
N GLU A 95 -9.37 14.34 0.71
CA GLU A 95 -8.04 14.83 1.08
C GLU A 95 -8.09 16.17 1.83
N ALA A 96 -8.99 17.08 1.42
CA ALA A 96 -9.04 18.43 1.99
C ALA A 96 -9.45 18.40 3.46
N LYS A 97 -10.12 17.33 3.89
CA LYS A 97 -10.56 17.12 5.28
C LYS A 97 -9.68 16.16 6.06
N SER A 98 -9.22 15.10 5.40
CA SER A 98 -8.41 14.04 6.01
C SER A 98 -6.93 14.44 6.17
N GLY A 99 -6.41 15.24 5.24
CA GLY A 99 -4.97 15.42 5.07
C GLY A 99 -4.24 14.12 4.66
N GLU A 100 -4.96 13.06 4.32
CA GLU A 100 -4.41 11.75 4.04
C GLU A 100 -3.93 11.60 2.61
N SER A 101 -2.94 10.74 2.42
CA SER A 101 -2.45 10.31 1.11
C SER A 101 -3.13 9.01 0.71
N ALA A 102 -2.79 8.48 -0.47
CA ALA A 102 -3.20 7.13 -0.81
C ALA A 102 -2.71 6.15 0.27
N GLU A 103 -3.52 5.13 0.56
CA GLU A 103 -3.14 4.05 1.45
C GLU A 103 -3.72 2.72 0.99
N GLY A 104 -2.97 1.65 1.25
CA GLY A 104 -3.31 0.29 0.88
C GLY A 104 -3.05 -0.63 2.05
N ARG A 105 -4.03 -1.48 2.35
CA ARG A 105 -3.82 -2.52 3.37
C ARG A 105 -2.90 -3.59 2.82
N LEU A 106 -1.86 -3.90 3.59
CA LEU A 106 -1.01 -5.04 3.31
C LEU A 106 -1.88 -6.30 3.15
N GLY A 107 -1.62 -7.06 2.10
CA GLY A 107 -2.39 -8.23 1.68
C GLY A 107 -2.67 -9.25 2.78
N TYR A 108 -3.42 -10.31 2.45
CA TYR A 108 -3.83 -11.32 3.44
C TYR A 108 -2.62 -12.03 4.07
N MET A 109 -2.16 -11.52 5.21
CA MET A 109 -1.23 -12.19 6.11
C MET A 109 -2.00 -13.28 6.85
N SER A 110 -1.81 -14.54 6.46
CA SER A 110 -2.48 -15.70 7.06
C SER A 110 -2.30 -15.79 8.59
N TYR A 111 -1.19 -15.27 9.12
CA TYR A 111 -0.89 -15.25 10.55
C TYR A 111 -1.64 -14.14 11.32
N ALA A 112 -2.18 -13.13 10.64
CA ALA A 112 -2.89 -12.03 11.28
C ALA A 112 -4.33 -12.39 11.69
N ASN A 113 -4.86 -13.56 11.30
CA ASN A 113 -6.18 -14.11 11.70
C ASN A 113 -7.34 -13.09 11.72
N ASN A 114 -7.25 -12.02 10.94
CA ASN A 114 -8.30 -11.03 10.88
C ASN A 114 -9.08 -11.28 9.60
N HIS A 115 -10.18 -12.03 9.71
CA HIS A 115 -11.14 -12.25 8.62
C HIS A 115 -12.25 -11.19 8.66
N GLN A 116 -12.01 -10.03 9.27
CA GLN A 116 -12.97 -8.93 9.18
C GLN A 116 -13.19 -8.62 7.71
N LYS A 117 -14.48 -8.49 7.36
CA LYS A 117 -14.93 -7.92 6.08
C LYS A 117 -14.32 -6.54 5.93
N ASP A 118 -14.24 -6.02 4.70
CA ASP A 118 -13.62 -4.73 4.37
C ASP A 118 -12.11 -4.57 4.69
N ARG A 119 -11.46 -5.51 5.39
CA ARG A 119 -10.03 -5.42 5.72
C ARG A 119 -9.10 -5.24 4.52
N HIS A 120 -9.56 -5.66 3.34
CA HIS A 120 -8.79 -5.63 2.12
C HIS A 120 -9.25 -4.43 1.32
N PHE A 121 -8.58 -3.31 1.54
CA PHE A 121 -9.01 -2.05 0.95
C PHE A 121 -7.84 -1.16 0.54
N VAL A 122 -8.14 -0.22 -0.35
CA VAL A 122 -7.31 0.95 -0.65
C VAL A 122 -8.14 2.22 -0.45
N GLY A 123 -7.55 3.21 0.24
CA GLY A 123 -8.07 4.55 0.42
C GLY A 123 -7.39 5.49 -0.56
N LEU A 124 -8.17 6.17 -1.41
CA LEU A 124 -7.64 6.95 -2.53
C LEU A 124 -8.22 8.38 -2.53
N PRO A 125 -7.38 9.42 -2.32
CA PRO A 125 -7.79 10.80 -2.53
C PRO A 125 -7.89 11.17 -4.02
N ASP A 126 -8.47 12.34 -4.30
CA ASP A 126 -8.64 12.84 -5.67
C ASP A 126 -7.33 13.03 -6.42
N LYS A 127 -6.24 13.40 -5.74
CA LYS A 127 -4.93 13.62 -6.37
C LYS A 127 -4.18 12.34 -6.74
N SER A 128 -4.66 11.16 -6.29
CA SER A 128 -3.93 9.90 -6.49
C SER A 128 -3.68 9.65 -7.97
N THR A 129 -2.41 9.57 -8.33
CA THR A 129 -1.98 9.24 -9.68
C THR A 129 -2.18 7.74 -9.95
N VAL A 130 -2.03 7.35 -11.22
CA VAL A 130 -2.03 5.92 -11.58
C VAL A 130 -0.88 5.17 -10.90
N ALA A 131 0.28 5.84 -10.73
CA ALA A 131 1.43 5.28 -10.04
C ALA A 131 1.16 5.08 -8.55
N ASP A 132 0.54 6.07 -7.88
CA ASP A 132 0.13 5.94 -6.47
C ASP A 132 -0.80 4.74 -6.29
N ILE A 133 -1.81 4.60 -7.16
CA ILE A 133 -2.73 3.47 -7.07
C ILE A 133 -1.99 2.15 -7.32
N ALA A 134 -1.06 2.10 -8.28
CA ALA A 134 -0.26 0.90 -8.52
C ALA A 134 0.65 0.55 -7.32
N HIS A 135 1.18 1.54 -6.61
CA HIS A 135 1.90 1.37 -5.35
C HIS A 135 1.00 0.76 -4.27
N GLU A 136 -0.21 1.31 -4.07
CA GLU A 136 -1.17 0.76 -3.11
C GLU A 136 -1.60 -0.67 -3.46
N LEU A 137 -1.68 -0.99 -4.76
CA LEU A 137 -1.89 -2.37 -5.21
C LEU A 137 -0.70 -3.28 -4.86
N GLY A 138 0.53 -2.78 -4.79
CA GLY A 138 1.67 -3.52 -4.26
C GLY A 138 1.46 -3.94 -2.80
N HIS A 139 0.95 -3.04 -1.96
CA HIS A 139 0.55 -3.38 -0.59
C HIS A 139 -0.54 -4.45 -0.55
N VAL A 140 -1.59 -4.31 -1.37
CA VAL A 140 -2.64 -5.33 -1.53
C VAL A 140 -2.07 -6.71 -1.88
N LEU A 141 -1.00 -6.75 -2.68
CA LEU A 141 -0.29 -7.98 -3.06
C LEU A 141 0.67 -8.51 -1.99
N GLY A 142 0.81 -7.80 -0.87
CA GLY A 142 1.63 -8.21 0.27
C GLY A 142 3.04 -7.63 0.29
N MET A 143 3.31 -6.59 -0.50
CA MET A 143 4.60 -5.90 -0.50
C MET A 143 4.62 -4.80 0.55
N VAL A 144 5.70 -4.73 1.33
CA VAL A 144 5.99 -3.58 2.22
C VAL A 144 6.88 -2.58 1.49
N HIS A 145 7.10 -1.41 2.07
CA HIS A 145 8.03 -0.46 1.48
C HIS A 145 9.46 -0.99 1.45
N GLU A 146 10.14 -0.78 0.33
CA GLU A 146 11.49 -1.28 0.10
C GLU A 146 12.51 -0.67 1.07
N HIS A 147 12.37 0.63 1.40
CA HIS A 147 13.24 1.32 2.37
C HIS A 147 13.05 0.88 3.84
N GLN A 148 12.05 0.03 4.11
CA GLN A 148 11.81 -0.55 5.44
C GLN A 148 12.33 -1.98 5.56
N ARG A 149 12.98 -2.53 4.53
CA ARG A 149 13.63 -3.84 4.60
C ARG A 149 14.67 -3.90 5.72
N TRP A 150 14.90 -5.11 6.21
CA TRP A 150 15.89 -5.41 7.26
C TRP A 150 17.33 -5.06 6.84
N ASP A 151 17.65 -5.26 5.56
CA ASP A 151 18.96 -5.02 4.90
C ASP A 151 19.09 -3.61 4.30
N ARG A 152 18.08 -2.75 4.40
CA ARG A 152 18.05 -1.46 3.70
C ARG A 152 19.26 -0.56 3.99
N ASP A 153 19.85 -0.65 5.18
CA ASP A 153 21.00 0.19 5.58
C ASP A 153 22.28 -0.15 4.77
N ASP A 154 22.31 -1.29 4.06
CA ASP A 154 23.36 -1.64 3.10
C ASP A 154 23.17 -0.96 1.73
N HIS A 155 22.00 -0.35 1.49
CA HIS A 155 21.55 0.12 0.18
C HIS A 155 21.09 1.58 0.13
N VAL A 156 20.51 2.08 1.22
CA VAL A 156 19.97 3.45 1.37
C VAL A 156 20.27 4.01 2.77
N GLU A 157 20.58 5.31 2.83
CA GLU A 157 20.75 6.05 4.08
C GLU A 157 19.44 6.73 4.47
N PHE A 158 18.91 6.43 5.66
CA PHE A 158 17.76 7.12 6.23
C PHE A 158 18.18 8.32 7.10
N ARG A 159 17.98 9.54 6.58
CA ARG A 159 18.29 10.80 7.26
C ARG A 159 17.14 11.27 8.15
N CYS A 160 16.89 10.52 9.21
CA CYS A 160 15.78 10.74 10.16
C CYS A 160 15.67 12.18 10.70
N ARG A 161 16.79 12.89 10.88
CA ARG A 161 16.82 14.27 11.39
C ARG A 161 16.22 15.31 10.42
N ASN A 162 16.09 14.96 9.14
CA ASN A 162 15.58 15.83 8.07
C ASN A 162 14.05 15.72 7.90
N LEU A 163 13.39 14.86 8.68
CA LEU A 163 11.95 14.67 8.63
C LEU A 163 11.22 15.87 9.26
N ARG A 164 10.23 16.41 8.53
CA ARG A 164 9.30 17.41 9.07
C ARG A 164 8.55 16.85 10.27
N GLY A 165 8.52 17.60 11.38
CA GLY A 165 7.83 17.22 12.62
C GLY A 165 8.65 16.37 13.59
N MET A 166 9.86 15.92 13.22
CA MET A 166 10.66 15.08 14.13
C MET A 166 11.23 15.84 15.33
N ARG A 167 11.53 17.14 15.19
CA ARG A 167 12.06 17.94 16.30
C ARG A 167 11.03 18.07 17.41
N GLU A 168 9.77 18.25 17.03
CA GLU A 168 8.61 18.32 17.90
C GLU A 168 8.39 16.98 18.61
N ALA A 169 8.37 15.86 17.86
CA ALA A 169 8.23 14.52 18.43
C ALA A 169 9.36 14.18 19.42
N VAL A 170 10.61 14.55 19.11
CA VAL A 170 11.75 14.36 20.01
C VAL A 170 11.60 15.22 21.27
N ALA A 171 11.18 16.47 21.14
CA ALA A 171 10.97 17.35 22.29
C ALA A 171 9.89 16.82 23.24
N GLU A 172 8.81 16.25 22.69
CA GLU A 172 7.76 15.57 23.46
C GLU A 172 8.31 14.32 24.16
N PHE A 173 8.97 13.43 23.43
CA PHE A 173 9.46 12.17 24.00
C PHE A 173 10.48 12.40 25.13
N ARG A 174 11.28 13.46 25.05
CA ARG A 174 12.23 13.83 26.12
C ARG A 174 11.59 14.20 27.45
N GLN A 175 10.29 14.51 27.48
CA GLN A 175 9.58 14.73 28.74
C GLN A 175 9.58 13.49 29.65
N THR A 176 9.93 12.32 29.10
CA THR A 176 10.17 11.07 29.86
C THR A 176 11.50 11.05 30.62
N GLY A 177 12.35 12.08 30.50
CA GLY A 177 13.66 12.16 31.15
C GLY A 177 14.83 11.61 30.32
N LEU A 178 14.61 11.34 29.04
CA LEU A 178 15.66 10.89 28.12
C LEU A 178 16.59 12.03 27.67
N GLU A 179 17.86 11.70 27.51
CA GLU A 179 18.84 12.57 26.86
C GLU A 179 18.50 12.84 25.39
N TYR A 180 18.92 14.00 24.88
CA TYR A 180 18.52 14.47 23.54
C TYR A 180 18.88 13.49 22.41
N ASP A 181 20.14 13.05 22.36
CA ASP A 181 20.58 12.10 21.33
C ASP A 181 19.99 10.69 21.53
N GLN A 182 19.66 10.32 22.78
CA GLN A 182 18.99 9.05 23.06
C GLN A 182 17.56 9.05 22.52
N ALA A 183 16.81 10.13 22.72
CA ALA A 183 15.46 10.29 22.17
C ALA A 183 15.45 10.24 20.63
N TRP A 184 16.40 10.93 19.99
CA TRP A 184 16.61 10.81 18.54
C TRP A 184 16.85 9.38 18.10
N ARG A 185 17.84 8.70 18.70
CA ARG A 185 18.19 7.32 18.33
C ARG A 185 16.97 6.41 18.42
N ILE A 186 16.23 6.45 19.53
CA ILE A 186 15.07 5.58 19.74
C ILE A 186 13.98 5.86 18.70
N LEU A 187 13.56 7.12 18.49
CA LEU A 187 12.51 7.42 17.52
C LEU A 187 12.93 7.11 16.07
N CYS A 188 14.23 7.12 15.77
CA CYS A 188 14.74 6.81 14.43
C CYS A 188 14.99 5.32 14.16
N THR A 189 14.90 4.45 15.17
CA THR A 189 15.17 3.01 15.01
C THR A 189 14.08 2.09 15.54
N ASP A 190 13.27 2.56 16.50
CA ASP A 190 12.25 1.76 17.18
C ASP A 190 10.85 2.14 16.68
N PHE A 191 10.19 1.20 15.98
CA PHE A 191 8.85 1.40 15.44
C PHE A 191 7.79 1.58 16.52
N GLY A 192 7.88 0.84 17.64
CA GLY A 192 6.90 0.94 18.73
C GLY A 192 6.92 2.31 19.39
N ALA A 193 8.11 2.85 19.65
CA ALA A 193 8.30 4.20 20.16
C ALA A 193 7.86 5.26 19.15
N ALA A 194 8.27 5.11 17.87
CA ALA A 194 7.86 6.04 16.82
C ALA A 194 6.33 6.07 16.64
N LEU A 195 5.67 4.92 16.72
CA LEU A 195 4.21 4.82 16.69
C LEU A 195 3.57 5.46 17.93
N HIS A 196 4.06 5.14 19.13
CA HIS A 196 3.48 5.63 20.39
C HIS A 196 3.55 7.16 20.53
N TYR A 197 4.68 7.75 20.13
CA TYR A 197 4.89 9.20 20.16
C TYR A 197 4.51 9.89 18.84
N THR A 198 3.79 9.19 17.95
CA THR A 198 3.32 9.74 16.68
C THR A 198 4.44 10.38 15.83
N ALA A 199 5.66 9.87 15.97
CA ALA A 199 6.84 10.42 15.34
C ALA A 199 6.80 10.16 13.82
N PRO A 200 7.10 11.16 12.98
CA PRO A 200 7.13 11.00 11.52
C PRO A 200 8.03 9.86 11.02
N SER A 201 9.05 9.49 11.79
CA SER A 201 9.96 8.38 11.50
C SER A 201 9.26 7.02 11.42
N ARG A 202 8.04 6.86 11.97
CA ARG A 202 7.28 5.60 11.92
C ARG A 202 7.12 5.04 10.50
N SER A 203 7.08 5.90 9.48
CA SER A 203 6.94 5.52 8.06
C SER A 203 8.27 5.12 7.38
N TYR A 204 9.40 5.18 8.10
CA TYR A 204 10.75 4.98 7.55
C TYR A 204 11.59 4.00 8.35
N VAL A 205 11.25 3.76 9.62
CA VAL A 205 11.93 2.74 10.43
C VAL A 205 11.68 1.36 9.84
N LYS A 206 12.68 0.48 9.99
CA LYS A 206 12.67 -0.87 9.45
C LYS A 206 11.53 -1.70 10.02
N GLY A 207 11.10 -2.69 9.24
CA GLY A 207 10.12 -3.68 9.61
C GLY A 207 8.68 -3.33 9.22
N ASP A 208 8.32 -2.06 9.03
CA ASP A 208 6.92 -1.66 8.71
C ASP A 208 5.86 -2.34 9.61
N GLY A 209 6.17 -2.49 10.91
CA GLY A 209 5.33 -3.23 11.86
C GLY A 209 5.39 -4.77 11.74
N LEU A 210 6.13 -5.31 10.76
CA LEU A 210 6.63 -6.68 10.74
C LEU A 210 7.94 -6.77 11.54
N ASP A 211 8.33 -7.98 11.96
CA ASP A 211 9.50 -8.21 12.81
C ASP A 211 10.79 -7.69 12.14
N ALA A 212 11.30 -6.55 12.62
CA ALA A 212 12.44 -5.82 12.05
C ALA A 212 13.79 -6.56 12.20
N GLY A 213 13.83 -7.64 13.00
CA GLY A 213 15.04 -8.42 13.27
C GLY A 213 15.22 -9.68 12.43
N MET A 214 14.24 -10.02 11.58
CA MET A 214 14.29 -11.22 10.75
C MET A 214 13.99 -10.88 9.29
N GLN A 215 14.66 -11.57 8.36
CA GLN A 215 14.25 -11.53 6.96
C GLN A 215 12.77 -11.93 6.89
N PRO A 216 11.86 -11.02 6.51
CA PRO A 216 10.46 -11.37 6.48
C PRO A 216 10.25 -12.47 5.43
N PRO A 217 9.31 -13.40 5.64
CA PRO A 217 8.98 -14.42 4.63
C PRO A 217 8.47 -13.81 3.31
N LEU A 218 8.18 -12.51 3.31
CA LEU A 218 7.74 -11.68 2.19
C LEU A 218 8.90 -10.87 1.57
N ASP A 219 10.11 -11.45 1.52
CA ASP A 219 11.19 -10.88 0.70
C ASP A 219 11.13 -11.51 -0.71
N GLY A 220 10.98 -10.64 -1.72
CA GLY A 220 10.95 -11.04 -3.12
C GLY A 220 12.24 -11.73 -3.56
N PRO A 221 12.22 -12.45 -4.69
CA PRO A 221 13.49 -12.88 -5.28
C PRO A 221 14.28 -11.64 -5.74
N GLY A 222 15.56 -11.52 -5.38
CA GLY A 222 16.47 -10.54 -5.98
C GLY A 222 17.17 -9.54 -5.05
N GLY A 223 16.84 -9.51 -3.76
CA GLY A 223 17.42 -8.54 -2.82
C GLY A 223 16.82 -7.14 -2.98
N PHE A 224 17.51 -6.11 -2.47
CA PHE A 224 17.03 -4.74 -2.49
C PHE A 224 16.88 -4.17 -3.90
N ASP A 225 15.73 -3.58 -4.19
CA ASP A 225 15.37 -3.02 -5.49
C ASP A 225 15.26 -1.49 -5.48
N MET A 226 16.31 -0.83 -5.97
CA MET A 226 16.36 0.63 -6.13
C MET A 226 15.31 1.18 -7.13
N ASP A 227 14.72 0.32 -7.95
CA ASP A 227 13.71 0.68 -8.94
C ASP A 227 12.30 0.21 -8.58
N SER A 228 12.13 -0.34 -7.37
CA SER A 228 10.82 -0.80 -6.90
C SER A 228 9.83 0.34 -6.87
N ILE A 229 8.60 0.08 -7.31
CA ILE A 229 7.48 1.00 -7.09
C ILE A 229 7.23 1.22 -5.60
N MET A 230 7.64 0.28 -4.73
CA MET A 230 7.49 0.34 -3.29
C MET A 230 8.58 1.16 -2.57
N LEU A 231 9.54 1.74 -3.31
CA LEU A 231 10.58 2.58 -2.75
C LEU A 231 10.16 4.06 -2.76
N TYR A 232 10.12 4.70 -1.59
CA TYR A 232 9.83 6.13 -1.51
C TYR A 232 10.91 6.99 -2.18
N ALA A 233 10.47 8.04 -2.86
CA ALA A 233 11.34 9.08 -3.38
C ALA A 233 12.01 9.89 -2.25
N SER A 234 13.22 10.40 -2.48
CA SER A 234 14.04 11.08 -1.46
C SER A 234 13.37 12.29 -0.80
N LYS A 235 12.48 12.98 -1.51
CA LYS A 235 11.82 14.21 -1.03
C LYS A 235 10.49 13.97 -0.33
N TYR A 236 10.01 12.73 -0.30
CA TYR A 236 8.67 12.45 0.22
C TYR A 236 8.54 12.95 1.67
N ALA A 237 7.64 13.90 1.95
CA ALA A 237 7.40 14.55 3.26
C ALA A 237 8.58 15.35 3.88
N SER A 238 9.54 15.88 3.10
CA SER A 238 10.74 16.55 3.65
C SER A 238 10.50 18.00 4.05
N ASN A 239 11.38 18.53 4.91
CA ASN A 239 11.48 19.97 5.06
C ASN A 239 11.96 20.55 3.72
N ALA A 240 11.39 21.68 3.30
CA ALA A 240 11.78 22.32 2.05
C ALA A 240 13.31 22.52 1.99
N GLY A 241 13.98 21.82 1.08
CA GLY A 241 15.43 21.90 0.87
C GLY A 241 16.29 20.79 1.49
N GLU A 242 15.70 19.79 2.14
CA GLU A 242 16.44 18.64 2.69
C GLU A 242 15.97 17.31 2.08
N ASP A 243 16.93 16.43 1.74
CA ASP A 243 16.67 15.07 1.23
C ASP A 243 16.68 14.05 2.39
N LYS A 244 15.87 13.00 2.29
CA LYS A 244 15.61 12.05 3.40
C LYS A 244 16.19 10.67 3.23
N VAL A 245 16.18 10.17 2.00
CA VAL A 245 16.58 8.81 1.65
C VAL A 245 17.51 8.94 0.47
N ASP A 246 18.80 8.72 0.71
CA ASP A 246 19.82 8.82 -0.33
C ASP A 246 20.52 7.47 -0.49
N ILE A 247 21.22 7.29 -1.60
CA ILE A 247 22.13 6.16 -1.75
C ILE A 247 23.34 6.39 -0.82
N PRO A 248 23.82 5.40 -0.02
CA PRO A 248 24.90 5.58 0.91
C PRO A 248 26.15 6.12 0.22
N GLY A 249 26.72 7.19 0.78
CA GLY A 249 27.91 7.85 0.22
C GLY A 249 27.65 8.65 -1.07
N SER A 250 26.38 8.97 -1.37
CA SER A 250 25.99 9.70 -2.57
C SER A 250 24.97 10.80 -2.24
N GLU A 251 25.01 11.90 -2.98
CA GLU A 251 23.97 12.96 -2.95
C GLU A 251 22.86 12.72 -4.00
N PHE A 252 22.84 11.55 -4.66
CA PHE A 252 21.81 11.21 -5.64
C PHE A 252 20.46 10.97 -4.96
N MET A 253 19.50 11.79 -5.38
CA MET A 253 18.09 11.61 -5.04
C MET A 253 17.51 10.41 -5.80
N ILE A 254 16.77 9.59 -5.07
CA ILE A 254 15.88 8.54 -5.56
C ILE A 254 14.62 9.23 -6.12
N PRO A 255 14.36 9.13 -7.43
CA PRO A 255 13.14 9.69 -8.01
C PRO A 255 11.92 8.86 -7.61
N GLU A 256 10.74 9.40 -7.85
CA GLU A 256 9.50 8.62 -7.79
C GLU A 256 9.47 7.60 -8.94
N ARG A 257 8.86 6.43 -8.71
CA ARG A 257 8.70 5.37 -9.71
C ARG A 257 7.26 5.34 -10.19
N ASP A 258 7.09 5.26 -11.50
CA ASP A 258 5.78 5.38 -12.16
C ASP A 258 5.14 4.01 -12.49
N LYS A 259 5.85 2.91 -12.26
CA LYS A 259 5.41 1.54 -12.57
C LYS A 259 6.20 0.49 -11.78
N PRO A 260 5.69 -0.75 -11.65
CA PRO A 260 6.41 -1.84 -11.04
C PRO A 260 7.68 -2.22 -11.81
N SER A 261 8.73 -2.55 -11.08
CA SER A 261 10.00 -3.03 -11.60
C SER A 261 9.91 -4.52 -12.01
N PRO A 262 10.94 -5.06 -12.70
CA PRO A 262 11.06 -6.51 -12.91
C PRO A 262 11.13 -7.32 -11.60
N LEU A 263 11.70 -6.78 -10.51
CA LEU A 263 11.77 -7.48 -9.22
C LEU A 263 10.44 -7.42 -8.48
N ASP A 264 9.68 -6.33 -8.60
CA ASP A 264 8.28 -6.26 -8.13
C ASP A 264 7.41 -7.33 -8.82
N ALA A 265 7.55 -7.47 -10.14
CA ALA A 265 6.84 -8.50 -10.90
C ALA A 265 7.30 -9.94 -10.51
N ALA A 266 8.57 -10.12 -10.20
CA ALA A 266 9.12 -11.39 -9.75
C ALA A 266 8.61 -11.77 -8.35
N PHE A 267 8.43 -10.80 -7.44
CA PHE A 267 7.74 -10.99 -6.16
C PHE A 267 6.35 -11.57 -6.40
N VAL A 268 5.55 -10.91 -7.23
CA VAL A 268 4.17 -11.35 -7.51
C VAL A 268 4.15 -12.74 -8.14
N SER A 269 5.03 -13.02 -9.10
CA SER A 269 5.09 -14.33 -9.76
C SER A 269 5.44 -15.46 -8.78
N ARG A 270 6.26 -15.18 -7.76
CA ARG A 270 6.61 -16.14 -6.70
C ARG A 270 5.44 -16.45 -5.77
N PHE A 271 4.70 -15.42 -5.34
CA PHE A 271 3.63 -15.57 -4.35
C PHE A 271 2.25 -15.86 -4.96
N TYR A 272 2.07 -15.55 -6.25
CA TYR A 272 0.86 -15.83 -7.02
C TYR A 272 1.17 -16.67 -8.26
N PRO A 273 1.79 -17.86 -8.11
CA PRO A 273 2.20 -18.68 -9.25
C PRO A 273 0.99 -19.15 -10.06
N TRP A 274 1.23 -19.48 -11.32
CA TRP A 274 0.20 -20.03 -12.20
C TRP A 274 -0.44 -21.30 -11.61
N ASP A 275 -1.77 -21.25 -11.46
CA ASP A 275 -2.61 -22.37 -11.06
C ASP A 275 -3.76 -22.52 -12.07
N GLU A 276 -3.61 -23.49 -12.98
CA GLU A 276 -4.59 -23.80 -14.01
C GLU A 276 -5.96 -24.17 -13.42
N ALA A 277 -5.99 -24.95 -12.33
CA ALA A 277 -7.23 -25.42 -11.75
C ALA A 277 -8.04 -24.26 -11.17
N LYS A 278 -7.39 -23.37 -10.39
CA LYS A 278 -8.02 -22.15 -9.88
C LYS A 278 -8.47 -21.22 -10.99
N TYR A 279 -7.65 -21.07 -12.03
CA TYR A 279 -8.00 -20.24 -13.18
C TYR A 279 -9.26 -20.75 -13.89
N GLN A 280 -9.36 -22.06 -14.14
CA GLN A 280 -10.53 -22.65 -14.79
C GLN A 280 -11.78 -22.62 -13.91
N GLU A 281 -11.64 -22.85 -12.61
CA GLU A 281 -12.73 -22.71 -11.64
C GLU A 281 -13.30 -21.29 -11.67
N TYR A 282 -12.41 -20.30 -11.59
CA TYR A 282 -12.80 -18.89 -11.68
C TYR A 282 -13.55 -18.58 -12.98
N ARG A 283 -13.01 -19.02 -14.13
CA ARG A 283 -13.63 -18.75 -15.44
C ARG A 283 -15.04 -19.31 -15.53
N LYS A 284 -15.32 -20.43 -14.85
CA LYS A 284 -16.66 -21.01 -14.76
C LYS A 284 -17.58 -20.18 -13.87
N GLN A 285 -17.12 -19.76 -12.70
CA GLN A 285 -17.89 -18.93 -11.76
C GLN A 285 -18.22 -17.55 -12.33
N ASN A 286 -17.35 -17.03 -13.21
CA ASN A 286 -17.44 -15.67 -13.74
C ASN A 286 -17.73 -15.65 -15.25
N GLN A 287 -18.37 -16.69 -15.80
CA GLN A 287 -18.78 -16.71 -17.21
C GLN A 287 -19.63 -15.48 -17.53
N GLY A 288 -19.04 -14.60 -18.34
CA GLY A 288 -19.52 -13.26 -18.45
C GLY A 288 -18.35 -12.29 -18.37
N ALA A 289 -17.69 -12.16 -17.20
CA ALA A 289 -16.74 -11.10 -16.77
C ALA A 289 -15.90 -10.46 -17.89
N LYS A 290 -15.81 -9.12 -17.92
CA LYS A 290 -14.94 -8.42 -18.88
C LYS A 290 -13.59 -8.26 -18.17
N PRO A 291 -12.47 -8.62 -18.83
CA PRO A 291 -11.14 -8.32 -18.31
C PRO A 291 -10.87 -6.81 -18.32
#